data_AF-A0A956GT08-F1
#
_entry.id   AF-A0A956GT08-F1
#
_cell.length_a   1.000
_cell.length_b   1.000
_cell.length_c   1.000
_cell.angle_alpha   90.00
_cell.angle_beta   90.00
_cell.angle_gamma   90.00
#
_symmetry.space_group_name_H-M   'P 1'
#
loop_
_entity.id
_entity.type
_entity.pdbx_description
1 polymer ?
#
loop_
_entity_poly.entity_id
_entity_poly.type
_entity_poly.pdbx_seq_one_letter_code
_entity_poly.pdbx_strand_id
1 'polypeptide(L)'
;MLAKVAGDPGYALESLQTRVQNNVLRHQQGHEGVPGHWGIFTELAQDCLMKMMHFGPDLVRDEVAPLAPVAGRTIDRFVEAFGSDEQVMPMGLDTLAGAVMLQALGFEIPDDVLYPMKPLLVRMPTTRRDEYVHAHWSRALAALVLSDRRVWGPIAGLPHDDEVPFTPGQQFQFNMQGLVAHLAGAVVHGASFADVEPAWRENLDCFPVLQGSLMASWASLLWAARLVHHEVGGAPMKDVARLVYEDVVTAAGDAPR
;
A
#
# COMPACT_ATOMS: atom_id res chain seq x y z
N MET A 1 29.28 -14.91 -5.57
CA MET A 1 28.70 -15.21 -4.24
C MET A 1 28.85 -14.05 -3.25
N LEU A 2 29.91 -13.23 -3.32
CA LEU A 2 30.10 -12.06 -2.43
C LEU A 2 29.22 -10.84 -2.80
N ALA A 3 28.84 -10.65 -4.07
CA ALA A 3 27.88 -9.61 -4.48
C ALA A 3 26.47 -9.81 -3.86
N LYS A 4 26.14 -11.05 -3.49
CA LYS A 4 24.86 -11.43 -2.85
C LYS A 4 24.73 -10.91 -1.41
N VAL A 5 25.83 -10.49 -0.79
CA VAL A 5 25.90 -10.03 0.62
C VAL A 5 26.09 -8.51 0.70
N ALA A 6 26.53 -7.85 -0.38
CA ALA A 6 26.96 -6.47 -0.36
C ALA A 6 26.03 -5.56 -1.18
N GLY A 7 24.71 -5.59 -0.91
CA GLY A 7 23.77 -4.51 -1.27
C GLY A 7 23.83 -3.95 -2.69
N ASP A 8 24.33 -4.69 -3.68
CA ASP A 8 24.52 -4.21 -5.05
C ASP A 8 23.13 -4.03 -5.68
N PRO A 9 22.74 -2.79 -6.04
CA PRO A 9 21.45 -2.52 -6.68
C PRO A 9 21.24 -3.37 -7.94
N GLY A 10 22.31 -3.63 -8.71
CA GLY A 10 22.23 -4.43 -9.93
C GLY A 10 21.82 -5.89 -9.64
N TYR A 11 22.42 -6.50 -8.63
CA TYR A 11 22.07 -7.86 -8.21
C TYR A 11 20.65 -7.95 -7.66
N ALA A 12 20.25 -6.94 -6.88
CA ALA A 12 18.91 -6.88 -6.31
C ALA A 12 17.85 -6.80 -7.41
N LEU A 13 18.07 -5.99 -8.46
CA LEU A 13 17.15 -5.85 -9.59
C LEU A 13 17.13 -7.10 -10.48
N GLU A 14 18.28 -7.70 -10.80
CA GLU A 14 18.35 -8.95 -11.58
C GLU A 14 17.59 -10.11 -10.92
N SER A 15 17.71 -10.22 -9.59
CA SER A 15 16.95 -11.21 -8.79
C SER A 15 15.45 -10.94 -8.86
N LEU A 16 15.02 -9.67 -8.78
CA LEU A 16 13.60 -9.31 -8.94
C LEU A 16 13.10 -9.69 -10.34
N GLN A 17 13.82 -9.31 -11.38
CA GLN A 17 13.48 -9.60 -12.77
C GLN A 17 13.26 -11.09 -12.99
N THR A 18 14.21 -11.91 -12.51
CA THR A 18 14.15 -13.37 -12.61
C THR A 18 12.91 -13.91 -11.91
N ARG A 19 12.60 -13.43 -10.70
CA ARG A 19 11.39 -13.83 -9.97
C ARG A 19 10.13 -13.40 -10.73
N VAL A 20 10.06 -12.17 -11.22
CA VAL A 20 8.91 -11.66 -11.97
C VAL A 20 8.67 -12.50 -13.23
N GLN A 21 9.69 -12.74 -14.05
CA GLN A 21 9.59 -13.52 -15.29
C GLN A 21 9.13 -14.96 -15.01
N ASN A 22 9.74 -15.63 -14.03
CA ASN A 22 9.34 -16.99 -13.64
C ASN A 22 7.86 -17.05 -13.23
N ASN A 23 7.33 -16.00 -12.62
CA ASN A 23 5.94 -15.97 -12.19
C ASN A 23 4.97 -15.69 -13.32
N VAL A 24 5.31 -14.78 -14.23
CA VAL A 24 4.53 -14.57 -15.45
C VAL A 24 4.44 -15.85 -16.26
N LEU A 25 5.55 -16.58 -16.42
CA LEU A 25 5.57 -17.89 -17.10
C LEU A 25 4.67 -18.91 -16.40
N ARG A 26 4.73 -19.01 -15.07
CA ARG A 26 3.85 -19.89 -14.28
C ARG A 26 2.37 -19.55 -14.46
N HIS A 27 2.02 -18.26 -14.52
CA HIS A 27 0.67 -17.82 -14.81
C HIS A 27 0.23 -18.19 -16.24
N GLN A 28 1.10 -18.03 -17.24
CA GLN A 28 0.82 -18.36 -18.63
C GLN A 28 0.66 -19.87 -18.88
N GLN A 29 1.34 -20.72 -18.11
CA GLN A 29 1.39 -22.18 -18.30
C GLN A 29 0.19 -22.95 -17.72
N GLY A 30 -0.88 -22.29 -17.30
CA GLY A 30 -2.08 -23.02 -16.88
C GLY A 30 -1.94 -23.70 -15.51
N HIS A 31 -0.93 -23.38 -14.69
CA HIS A 31 -0.93 -23.70 -13.24
C HIS A 31 -1.98 -22.86 -12.48
N GLU A 32 -3.07 -22.51 -13.17
CA GLU A 32 -4.08 -21.52 -12.84
C GLU A 32 -5.11 -22.03 -11.82
N GLY A 33 -4.99 -23.29 -11.39
CA GLY A 33 -5.90 -23.95 -10.46
C GLY A 33 -5.23 -24.52 -9.22
N VAL A 34 -3.95 -24.20 -8.94
CA VAL A 34 -3.30 -24.60 -7.67
C VAL A 34 -3.51 -23.49 -6.64
N PRO A 35 -4.29 -23.73 -5.57
CA PRO A 35 -4.42 -22.78 -4.46
C PRO A 35 -3.03 -22.40 -3.94
N GLY A 36 -2.72 -21.10 -3.90
CA GLY A 36 -1.43 -20.59 -3.45
C GLY A 36 -0.63 -19.78 -4.48
N HIS A 37 -1.00 -19.78 -5.76
CA HIS A 37 -0.30 -18.97 -6.79
C HIS A 37 -0.38 -17.45 -6.55
N TRP A 38 -1.43 -16.97 -5.88
CA TRP A 38 -1.59 -15.57 -5.47
C TRP A 38 -0.51 -15.11 -4.48
N GLY A 39 0.02 -16.02 -3.65
CA GLY A 39 1.06 -15.67 -2.68
C GLY A 39 2.33 -15.16 -3.33
N ILE A 40 2.58 -15.57 -4.57
CA ILE A 40 3.76 -15.08 -5.27
C ILE A 40 3.57 -13.65 -5.78
N PHE A 41 2.35 -13.27 -6.19
CA PHE A 41 2.05 -11.87 -6.51
C PHE A 41 2.18 -11.00 -5.27
N THR A 42 1.65 -11.44 -4.13
CA THR A 42 1.80 -10.79 -2.82
C THR A 42 3.27 -10.60 -2.43
N GLU A 43 4.08 -11.66 -2.46
CA GLU A 43 5.50 -11.60 -2.14
C GLU A 43 6.27 -10.67 -3.08
N LEU A 44 5.95 -10.71 -4.38
CA LEU A 44 6.55 -9.83 -5.36
C LEU A 44 6.16 -8.38 -5.10
N ALA A 45 4.89 -8.09 -4.83
CA ALA A 45 4.42 -6.74 -4.53
C ALA A 45 5.17 -6.13 -3.34
N GLN A 46 5.36 -6.88 -2.26
CA GLN A 46 6.13 -6.42 -1.10
C GLN A 46 7.61 -6.15 -1.44
N ASP A 47 8.26 -7.06 -2.19
CA ASP A 47 9.65 -6.89 -2.63
C ASP A 47 9.80 -5.66 -3.56
N CYS A 48 8.83 -5.46 -4.47
CA CYS A 48 8.79 -4.33 -5.38
C CYS A 48 8.60 -3.01 -4.62
N LEU A 49 7.70 -2.96 -3.63
CA LEU A 49 7.49 -1.79 -2.77
C LEU A 49 8.77 -1.40 -2.04
N MET A 50 9.45 -2.37 -1.43
CA MET A 50 10.70 -2.13 -0.72
C MET A 50 11.79 -1.56 -1.66
N LYS A 51 11.93 -2.18 -2.85
CA LYS A 51 12.88 -1.76 -3.89
C LYS A 51 12.55 -0.38 -4.45
N MET A 52 11.26 -0.06 -4.61
CA MET A 52 10.80 1.23 -5.11
C MET A 52 11.27 2.34 -4.17
N MET A 53 11.19 2.11 -2.86
CA MET A 53 11.63 3.07 -1.85
C MET A 53 13.15 3.17 -1.73
N HIS A 54 13.90 2.12 -2.07
CA HIS A 54 15.37 2.12 -1.99
C HIS A 54 16.06 2.62 -3.26
N PHE A 55 15.57 2.22 -4.43
CA PHE A 55 16.22 2.45 -5.72
C PHE A 55 15.51 3.51 -6.57
N GLY A 56 14.29 3.87 -6.21
CA GLY A 56 13.46 4.80 -6.95
C GLY A 56 12.45 4.10 -7.87
N PRO A 57 11.34 4.79 -8.18
CA PRO A 57 10.22 4.20 -8.93
C PRO A 57 10.54 3.93 -10.40
N ASP A 58 11.36 4.75 -11.04
CA ASP A 58 11.68 4.59 -12.47
C ASP A 58 12.42 3.28 -12.73
N LEU A 59 13.41 2.94 -11.88
CA LEU A 59 14.14 1.68 -11.99
C LEU A 59 13.24 0.47 -11.71
N VAL A 60 12.33 0.57 -10.74
CA VAL A 60 11.45 -0.55 -10.40
C VAL A 60 10.35 -0.74 -11.43
N ARG A 61 9.86 0.34 -12.05
CA ARG A 61 8.80 0.27 -13.07
C ARG A 61 9.14 -0.71 -14.18
N ASP A 62 10.34 -0.62 -14.75
CA ASP A 62 10.75 -1.49 -15.85
C ASP A 62 10.76 -2.97 -15.44
N GLU A 63 11.20 -3.26 -14.22
CA GLU A 63 11.29 -4.64 -13.70
C GLU A 63 9.93 -5.26 -13.41
N VAL A 64 8.94 -4.44 -13.01
CA VAL A 64 7.60 -4.93 -12.65
C VAL A 64 6.61 -4.85 -13.80
N ALA A 65 6.99 -4.27 -14.94
CA ALA A 65 6.14 -4.17 -16.13
C ALA A 65 5.49 -5.51 -16.53
N PRO A 66 6.15 -6.68 -16.44
CA PRO A 66 5.51 -7.95 -16.75
C PRO A 66 4.38 -8.36 -15.78
N LEU A 67 4.30 -7.76 -14.59
CA LEU A 67 3.21 -8.03 -13.62
C LEU A 67 1.93 -7.27 -13.94
N ALA A 68 2.01 -6.14 -14.63
CA ALA A 68 0.83 -5.31 -14.90
C ALA A 68 -0.30 -6.06 -15.63
N PRO A 69 -0.04 -6.85 -16.69
CA PRO A 69 -1.10 -7.57 -17.41
C PRO A 69 -1.76 -8.73 -16.63
N VAL A 70 -1.21 -9.13 -15.47
CA VAL A 70 -1.76 -10.20 -14.64
C VAL A 70 -2.43 -9.69 -13.37
N ALA A 71 -2.20 -8.44 -12.96
CA ALA A 71 -2.67 -7.90 -11.68
C ALA A 71 -4.21 -7.97 -11.52
N GLY A 72 -4.97 -7.54 -12.53
CA GLY A 72 -6.44 -7.61 -12.51
C GLY A 72 -6.95 -9.05 -12.33
N ARG A 73 -6.44 -9.99 -13.13
CA ARG A 73 -6.79 -11.42 -13.02
C ARG A 73 -6.44 -12.02 -11.66
N THR A 74 -5.32 -11.59 -11.05
CA THR A 74 -4.93 -12.05 -9.71
C THR A 74 -5.92 -11.59 -8.66
N ILE A 75 -6.42 -10.34 -8.76
CA ILE A 75 -7.44 -9.83 -7.84
C ILE A 75 -8.76 -10.56 -8.03
N ASP A 76 -9.22 -10.75 -9.27
CA ASP A 76 -10.46 -11.48 -9.55
C ASP A 76 -10.43 -12.88 -8.93
N ARG A 77 -9.33 -13.62 -9.15
CA ARG A 77 -9.14 -14.95 -8.57
C ARG A 77 -9.04 -14.92 -7.04
N PHE A 78 -8.40 -13.91 -6.46
CA PHE A 78 -8.36 -13.76 -5.01
C PHE A 78 -9.77 -13.60 -4.45
N VAL A 79 -10.61 -12.77 -5.08
CA VAL A 79 -12.00 -12.55 -4.69
C VAL A 79 -12.83 -13.84 -4.79
N GLU A 80 -12.67 -14.59 -5.89
CA GLU A 80 -13.32 -15.89 -6.07
C GLU A 80 -12.91 -16.89 -4.97
N ALA A 81 -11.62 -16.97 -4.64
CA ALA A 81 -11.09 -17.90 -3.65
C ALA A 81 -11.46 -17.52 -2.21
N PHE A 82 -11.58 -16.22 -1.90
CA PHE A 82 -11.88 -15.73 -0.54
C PHE A 82 -13.22 -16.24 0.00
N GLY A 83 -14.17 -16.59 -0.87
CA GLY A 83 -15.43 -17.21 -0.46
C GLY A 83 -15.28 -18.57 0.22
N SER A 84 -14.11 -19.22 0.10
CA SER A 84 -13.89 -20.61 0.51
C SER A 84 -12.88 -20.82 1.64
N ASP A 85 -12.06 -19.83 1.99
CA ASP A 85 -10.98 -19.98 2.96
C ASP A 85 -10.70 -18.66 3.71
N GLU A 86 -10.79 -18.67 5.04
CA GLU A 86 -10.45 -17.51 5.88
C GLU A 86 -8.92 -17.33 6.01
N GLN A 87 -8.11 -18.35 5.70
CA GLN A 87 -6.65 -18.27 5.81
C GLN A 87 -5.99 -17.36 4.77
N VAL A 88 -6.69 -17.01 3.69
CA VAL A 88 -6.16 -16.10 2.64
C VAL A 88 -6.29 -14.60 2.99
N MET A 89 -6.82 -14.25 4.17
CA MET A 89 -7.10 -12.86 4.53
C MET A 89 -5.88 -11.92 4.53
N PRO A 90 -4.72 -12.25 5.13
CA PRO A 90 -3.55 -11.35 5.13
C PRO A 90 -3.05 -11.05 3.72
N MET A 91 -3.08 -12.05 2.84
CA MET A 91 -2.62 -11.95 1.46
C MET A 91 -3.47 -10.98 0.62
N GLY A 92 -4.74 -10.77 1.01
CA GLY A 92 -5.64 -9.86 0.32
C GLY A 92 -5.22 -8.40 0.42
N LEU A 93 -4.69 -7.97 1.58
CA LEU A 93 -4.20 -6.61 1.77
C LEU A 93 -2.93 -6.36 0.96
N ASP A 94 -2.04 -7.34 0.89
CA ASP A 94 -0.83 -7.24 0.08
C ASP A 94 -1.13 -7.28 -1.41
N THR A 95 -2.10 -8.09 -1.83
CA THR A 95 -2.57 -8.12 -3.23
C THR A 95 -3.11 -6.74 -3.64
N LEU A 96 -3.93 -6.13 -2.78
CA LEU A 96 -4.43 -4.77 -2.96
C LEU A 96 -3.28 -3.75 -3.02
N ALA A 97 -2.31 -3.84 -2.11
CA ALA A 97 -1.14 -2.94 -2.12
C ALA A 97 -0.31 -3.09 -3.41
N GLY A 98 -0.17 -4.31 -3.93
CA GLY A 98 0.50 -4.56 -5.21
C GLY A 98 -0.19 -3.91 -6.40
N ALA A 99 -1.52 -3.95 -6.47
CA ALA A 99 -2.25 -3.26 -7.53
C ALA A 99 -2.11 -1.74 -7.42
N VAL A 100 -2.20 -1.17 -6.21
CA VAL A 100 -1.98 0.27 -6.00
C VAL A 100 -0.55 0.68 -6.32
N MET A 101 0.44 -0.14 -6.02
CA MET A 101 1.82 0.09 -6.43
C MET A 101 1.93 0.17 -7.96
N LEU A 102 1.30 -0.76 -8.70
CA LEU A 102 1.31 -0.75 -10.15
C LEU A 102 0.61 0.49 -10.71
N GLN A 103 -0.54 0.89 -10.16
CA GLN A 103 -1.18 2.17 -10.49
C GLN A 103 -0.23 3.35 -10.25
N ALA A 104 0.44 3.36 -9.10
CA ALA A 104 1.35 4.43 -8.68
C ALA A 104 2.60 4.53 -9.57
N LEU A 105 3.02 3.42 -10.17
CA LEU A 105 4.11 3.34 -11.17
C LEU A 105 3.62 3.67 -12.60
N GLY A 106 2.34 4.00 -12.77
CA GLY A 106 1.77 4.42 -14.03
C GLY A 106 1.36 3.28 -14.97
N PHE A 107 1.10 2.09 -14.44
CA PHE A 107 0.43 1.02 -15.19
C PHE A 107 -1.08 1.25 -15.21
N GLU A 108 -1.71 0.93 -16.34
CA GLU A 108 -3.17 1.03 -16.51
C GLU A 108 -3.87 -0.12 -15.79
N ILE A 109 -4.03 0.03 -14.47
CA ILE A 109 -4.89 -0.83 -13.65
C ILE A 109 -6.15 -0.03 -13.31
N PRO A 110 -7.33 -0.41 -13.82
CA PRO A 110 -8.58 0.28 -13.52
C PRO A 110 -8.87 0.34 -12.01
N ASP A 111 -9.43 1.44 -11.51
CA ASP A 111 -9.77 1.59 -10.09
C ASP A 111 -10.86 0.61 -9.63
N ASP A 112 -11.74 0.19 -10.56
CA ASP A 112 -12.81 -0.74 -10.27
C ASP A 112 -12.32 -2.17 -9.96
N VAL A 113 -11.10 -2.51 -10.35
CA VAL A 113 -10.42 -3.75 -9.94
C VAL A 113 -10.33 -3.86 -8.42
N LEU A 114 -10.27 -2.74 -7.69
CA LEU A 114 -10.19 -2.74 -6.23
C LEU A 114 -11.56 -2.89 -5.55
N TYR A 115 -12.66 -2.52 -6.21
CA TYR A 115 -13.99 -2.49 -5.57
C TYR A 115 -14.52 -3.85 -5.10
N PRO A 116 -14.30 -4.97 -5.81
CA PRO A 116 -14.66 -6.31 -5.32
C PRO A 116 -14.08 -6.67 -3.95
N MET A 117 -13.02 -5.98 -3.52
CA MET A 117 -12.39 -6.23 -2.22
C MET A 117 -13.14 -5.59 -1.03
N LYS A 118 -14.06 -4.62 -1.26
CA LYS A 118 -14.80 -3.95 -0.17
C LYS A 118 -15.48 -4.92 0.80
N PRO A 119 -16.27 -5.92 0.36
CA PRO A 119 -16.92 -6.86 1.27
C PRO A 119 -15.90 -7.71 2.04
N LEU A 120 -14.73 -7.95 1.45
CA LEU A 120 -13.66 -8.74 2.06
C LEU A 120 -12.98 -7.95 3.18
N LEU A 121 -12.72 -6.65 2.95
CA LEU A 121 -12.18 -5.75 3.96
C LEU A 121 -13.08 -5.70 5.20
N VAL A 122 -14.41 -5.77 5.06
CA VAL A 122 -15.32 -5.84 6.23
C VAL A 122 -15.08 -7.10 7.06
N ARG A 123 -14.79 -8.23 6.41
CA ARG A 123 -14.64 -9.54 7.05
C ARG A 123 -13.27 -9.79 7.68
N MET A 124 -12.25 -9.03 7.29
CA MET A 124 -10.88 -9.21 7.82
C MET A 124 -10.82 -8.89 9.32
N PRO A 125 -10.44 -9.82 10.21
CA PRO A 125 -10.39 -9.60 11.65
C PRO A 125 -9.05 -9.00 12.06
N THR A 126 -8.75 -7.79 11.62
CA THR A 126 -7.52 -7.08 12.03
C THR A 126 -7.77 -6.24 13.29
N THR A 127 -6.86 -6.27 14.25
CA THR A 127 -6.89 -5.44 15.45
C THR A 127 -5.55 -4.77 15.73
N ARG A 128 -5.57 -3.65 16.46
CA ARG A 128 -4.35 -3.00 16.97
C ARG A 128 -3.52 -3.84 17.95
N ARG A 129 -4.00 -5.02 18.36
CA ARG A 129 -3.34 -5.96 19.26
C ARG A 129 -2.74 -7.16 18.53
N ASP A 130 -2.90 -7.22 17.21
CA ASP A 130 -2.36 -8.30 16.41
C ASP A 130 -0.83 -8.20 16.36
N GLU A 131 -0.16 -9.33 16.12
CA GLU A 131 1.29 -9.35 15.87
C GLU A 131 1.68 -8.45 14.69
N TYR A 132 0.79 -8.38 13.68
CA TYR A 132 0.98 -7.61 12.46
C TYR A 132 0.08 -6.35 12.45
N VAL A 133 0.30 -5.44 13.41
CA VAL A 133 -0.48 -4.20 13.57
C VAL A 133 -0.57 -3.39 12.27
N HIS A 134 0.47 -3.37 11.43
CA HIS A 134 0.44 -2.68 10.14
C HIS A 134 -0.71 -3.14 9.21
N ALA A 135 -1.16 -4.39 9.30
CA ALA A 135 -2.30 -4.88 8.53
C ALA A 135 -3.61 -4.16 8.92
N HIS A 136 -3.76 -3.83 10.21
CA HIS A 136 -4.89 -3.06 10.72
C HIS A 136 -4.94 -1.66 10.10
N TRP A 137 -3.80 -0.97 9.99
CA TRP A 137 -3.74 0.35 9.39
C TRP A 137 -3.86 0.32 7.87
N SER A 138 -3.19 -0.62 7.19
CA SER A 138 -3.34 -0.81 5.74
C SER A 138 -4.80 -1.08 5.36
N ARG A 139 -5.52 -1.88 6.15
CA ARG A 139 -6.96 -2.13 5.96
C ARG A 139 -7.77 -0.83 6.06
N ALA A 140 -7.48 0.01 7.07
CA ALA A 140 -8.19 1.27 7.26
C ALA A 140 -7.93 2.25 6.11
N LEU A 141 -6.67 2.41 5.70
CA LEU A 141 -6.29 3.32 4.62
C LEU A 141 -6.84 2.83 3.26
N ALA A 142 -6.76 1.52 2.98
CA ALA A 142 -7.35 0.93 1.78
C ALA A 142 -8.88 1.10 1.77
N ALA A 143 -9.55 0.86 2.90
CA ALA A 143 -10.99 1.09 3.01
C ALA A 143 -11.37 2.57 2.83
N LEU A 144 -10.52 3.50 3.28
CA LEU A 144 -10.75 4.93 3.09
C LEU A 144 -10.67 5.31 1.61
N VAL A 145 -9.66 4.85 0.88
CA VAL A 145 -9.57 5.01 -0.58
C VAL A 145 -10.82 4.46 -1.27
N LEU A 146 -11.29 3.29 -0.83
CA LEU A 146 -12.48 2.67 -1.38
C LEU A 146 -13.78 3.32 -0.87
N SER A 147 -13.71 4.38 -0.06
CA SER A 147 -14.89 5.04 0.54
C SER A 147 -15.79 4.10 1.36
N ASP A 148 -15.23 3.09 2.02
CA ASP A 148 -15.98 2.13 2.86
C ASP A 148 -15.89 2.48 4.35
N ARG A 149 -16.75 3.41 4.78
CA ARG A 149 -16.83 3.90 6.17
C ARG A 149 -17.09 2.80 7.19
N ARG A 150 -17.73 1.70 6.80
CA ARG A 150 -18.01 0.57 7.69
C ARG A 150 -16.72 -0.05 8.23
N VAL A 151 -15.61 0.09 7.50
CA VAL A 151 -14.30 -0.44 7.87
C VAL A 151 -13.41 0.63 8.47
N TRP A 152 -13.17 1.74 7.76
CA TRP A 152 -12.21 2.74 8.24
C TRP A 152 -12.72 3.53 9.45
N GLY A 153 -14.03 3.76 9.57
CA GLY A 153 -14.63 4.55 10.66
C GLY A 153 -14.32 3.97 12.03
N PRO A 154 -14.71 2.71 12.32
CA PRO A 154 -14.39 2.06 13.60
C PRO A 154 -12.88 2.01 13.90
N ILE A 155 -12.03 1.83 12.89
CA ILE A 155 -10.57 1.80 13.06
C ILE A 155 -10.03 3.19 13.41
N ALA A 156 -10.57 4.25 12.82
CA ALA A 156 -10.27 5.64 13.15
C ALA A 156 -10.85 6.08 14.50
N GLY A 157 -11.69 5.25 15.15
CA GLY A 157 -12.42 5.63 16.35
C GLY A 157 -13.59 6.59 16.08
N LEU A 158 -14.13 6.56 14.86
CA LEU A 158 -15.25 7.38 14.41
C LEU A 158 -16.49 6.50 14.21
N PRO A 159 -17.51 6.60 15.10
CA PRO A 159 -18.79 5.93 14.92
C PRO A 159 -19.46 6.25 13.58
N HIS A 160 -20.40 5.40 13.17
CA HIS A 160 -20.98 5.47 11.83
C HIS A 160 -21.67 6.80 11.53
N ASP A 161 -22.35 7.37 12.54
CA ASP A 161 -23.19 8.57 12.40
C ASP A 161 -22.49 9.87 12.83
N ASP A 162 -21.25 9.77 13.31
CA ASP A 162 -20.51 10.93 13.79
C ASP A 162 -19.99 11.77 12.60
N GLU A 163 -20.05 13.09 12.74
CA GLU A 163 -19.38 13.98 11.82
C GLU A 163 -17.88 13.66 11.79
N VAL A 164 -17.26 13.70 10.60
CA VAL A 164 -15.82 13.47 10.49
C VAL A 164 -15.10 14.78 10.81
N PRO A 165 -14.41 14.89 11.95
CA PRO A 165 -13.72 16.12 12.30
C PRO A 165 -12.53 16.33 11.36
N PHE A 166 -12.26 17.58 11.02
CA PHE A 166 -11.05 17.96 10.29
C PHE A 166 -10.51 19.29 10.81
N THR A 167 -9.23 19.29 11.19
CA THR A 167 -8.48 20.50 11.58
C THR A 167 -7.24 20.58 10.71
N PRO A 168 -7.13 21.57 9.79
CA PRO A 168 -5.95 21.75 8.96
C PRO A 168 -4.65 21.84 9.76
N GLY A 169 -3.59 21.22 9.24
CA GLY A 169 -2.24 21.26 9.81
C GLY A 169 -2.06 20.46 11.10
N GLN A 170 -3.05 19.66 11.51
CA GLN A 170 -2.95 18.83 12.70
C GLN A 170 -1.87 17.74 12.53
N GLN A 171 -1.17 17.46 13.62
CA GLN A 171 -0.08 16.49 13.72
C GLN A 171 -0.45 15.37 14.72
N PHE A 172 0.12 14.17 14.53
CA PHE A 172 -0.26 12.93 15.21
C PHE A 172 0.92 12.09 15.73
N GLN A 173 2.16 12.39 15.35
CA GLN A 173 3.36 11.62 15.68
C GLN A 173 3.15 10.13 15.36
N PHE A 174 3.24 9.26 16.38
CA PHE A 174 3.03 7.82 16.26
C PHE A 174 1.55 7.38 16.26
N ASN A 175 0.59 8.30 16.36
CA ASN A 175 -0.83 8.00 16.46
C ASN A 175 -1.46 7.72 15.07
N MET A 176 -1.26 6.50 14.57
CA MET A 176 -1.83 6.04 13.30
C MET A 176 -3.37 6.14 13.25
N GLN A 177 -4.06 5.90 14.37
CA GLN A 177 -5.52 6.05 14.43
C GLN A 177 -5.94 7.51 14.15
N GLY A 178 -5.25 8.47 14.77
CA GLY A 178 -5.47 9.89 14.56
C GLY A 178 -5.15 10.33 13.12
N LEU A 179 -4.05 9.84 12.55
CA LEU A 179 -3.71 10.09 11.15
C LEU A 179 -4.81 9.59 10.20
N VAL A 180 -5.32 8.37 10.38
CA VAL A 180 -6.42 7.83 9.56
C VAL A 180 -7.68 8.70 9.68
N ALA A 181 -8.04 9.11 10.91
CA ALA A 181 -9.20 9.99 11.13
C ALA A 181 -9.03 11.34 10.41
N HIS A 182 -7.83 11.92 10.47
CA HIS A 182 -7.52 13.20 9.83
C HIS A 182 -7.54 13.11 8.30
N LEU A 183 -6.96 12.06 7.71
CA LEU A 183 -7.04 11.84 6.26
C LEU A 183 -8.48 11.58 5.82
N ALA A 184 -9.28 10.88 6.62
CA ALA A 184 -10.71 10.72 6.34
C ALA A 184 -11.43 12.08 6.35
N GLY A 185 -11.12 12.94 7.32
CA GLY A 185 -11.62 14.32 7.37
C GLY A 185 -11.22 15.12 6.14
N ALA A 186 -9.95 15.06 5.74
CA ALA A 186 -9.46 15.76 4.56
C ALA A 186 -10.23 15.39 3.29
N VAL A 187 -10.44 14.08 3.06
CA VAL A 187 -11.20 13.58 1.90
C VAL A 187 -12.67 14.03 1.97
N VAL A 188 -13.33 13.91 3.13
CA VAL A 188 -14.75 14.26 3.29
C VAL A 188 -15.00 15.76 3.12
N HIS A 189 -14.09 16.60 3.60
CA HIS A 189 -14.22 18.06 3.55
C HIS A 189 -13.62 18.68 2.27
N GLY A 190 -13.05 17.87 1.36
CA GLY A 190 -12.42 18.36 0.14
C GLY A 190 -11.24 19.29 0.43
N ALA A 191 -10.43 18.94 1.44
CA ALA A 191 -9.28 19.73 1.87
C ALA A 191 -8.20 19.78 0.79
N SER A 192 -7.27 20.72 0.93
CA SER A 192 -6.11 20.83 0.05
C SER A 192 -4.92 20.02 0.58
N PHE A 193 -3.94 19.75 -0.29
CA PHE A 193 -2.66 19.16 0.14
C PHE A 193 -2.00 19.96 1.27
N ALA A 194 -2.05 21.30 1.22
CA ALA A 194 -1.44 22.16 2.23
C ALA A 194 -2.06 21.95 3.63
N ASP A 195 -3.33 21.54 3.70
CA ASP A 195 -4.01 21.27 4.96
C ASP A 195 -3.56 19.95 5.61
N VAL A 196 -3.05 19.00 4.82
CA VAL A 196 -2.60 17.68 5.30
C VAL A 196 -1.08 17.51 5.30
N GLU A 197 -0.34 18.40 4.62
CA GLU A 197 1.12 18.32 4.52
C GLU A 197 1.81 18.24 5.89
N PRO A 198 1.43 19.02 6.93
CA PRO A 198 2.06 18.91 8.24
C PRO A 198 1.92 17.52 8.89
N ALA A 199 0.76 16.87 8.71
CA ALA A 199 0.52 15.51 9.19
C ALA A 199 1.35 14.48 8.39
N TRP A 200 1.42 14.67 7.07
CA TRP A 200 2.18 13.80 6.17
C TRP A 200 3.68 13.83 6.45
N ARG A 201 4.26 15.03 6.59
CA ARG A 201 5.69 15.22 6.91
C ARG A 201 6.05 14.56 8.24
N GLU A 202 5.26 14.79 9.28
CA GLU A 202 5.51 14.17 10.59
C GLU A 202 5.36 12.64 10.56
N ASN A 203 4.41 12.12 9.77
CA ASN A 203 4.29 10.67 9.56
C ASN A 203 5.55 10.10 8.89
N LEU A 204 6.16 10.80 7.92
CA LEU A 204 7.44 10.38 7.31
C LEU A 204 8.58 10.35 8.33
N ASP A 205 8.67 11.37 9.19
CA ASP A 205 9.68 11.43 10.25
C ASP A 205 9.53 10.28 11.26
N CYS A 206 8.29 9.91 11.59
CA CYS A 206 7.99 8.80 12.49
C CYS A 206 8.08 7.43 11.82
N PHE A 207 8.02 7.37 10.49
CA PHE A 207 7.86 6.12 9.74
C PHE A 207 8.98 5.10 10.01
N PRO A 208 10.28 5.44 10.08
CA PRO A 208 11.33 4.46 10.38
C PRO A 208 11.11 3.73 11.71
N VAL A 209 10.63 4.42 12.74
CA VAL A 209 10.33 3.84 14.06
C VAL A 209 9.06 2.99 14.00
N LEU A 210 8.01 3.47 13.33
CA LEU A 210 6.77 2.72 13.13
C LEU A 210 7.03 1.44 12.32
N GLN A 211 7.89 1.50 11.32
CA GLN A 211 8.26 0.38 10.47
C GLN A 211 9.14 -0.61 11.21
N GLY A 212 10.16 -0.15 11.95
CA GLY A 212 11.03 -0.99 12.76
C GLY A 212 10.32 -1.70 13.92
N SER A 213 9.18 -1.16 14.37
CA SER A 213 8.31 -1.78 15.39
C SER A 213 7.16 -2.61 14.83
N LEU A 214 7.13 -2.84 13.50
CA LEU A 214 6.06 -3.55 12.79
C LEU A 214 4.66 -2.91 12.90
N MET A 215 4.59 -1.68 13.43
CA MET A 215 3.38 -0.89 13.54
C MET A 215 2.92 -0.38 12.18
N ALA A 216 3.84 -0.09 11.25
CA ALA A 216 3.54 0.29 9.87
C ALA A 216 4.37 -0.53 8.89
N SER A 217 3.93 -0.59 7.63
CA SER A 217 4.71 -1.20 6.54
C SER A 217 4.81 -0.24 5.35
N TRP A 218 5.67 -0.56 4.38
CA TRP A 218 5.75 0.17 3.12
C TRP A 218 4.40 0.21 2.37
N ALA A 219 3.57 -0.84 2.53
CA ALA A 219 2.21 -0.84 2.00
C ALA A 219 1.34 0.21 2.70
N SER A 220 1.37 0.30 4.04
CA SER A 220 0.65 1.34 4.78
C SER A 220 1.09 2.74 4.35
N LEU A 221 2.40 2.95 4.14
CA LEU A 221 2.93 4.22 3.67
C LEU A 221 2.44 4.57 2.27
N LEU A 222 2.45 3.61 1.33
CA LEU A 222 1.94 3.84 -0.02
C LEU A 222 0.44 4.18 -0.01
N TRP A 223 -0.36 3.51 0.82
CA TRP A 223 -1.78 3.84 0.96
C TRP A 223 -1.98 5.26 1.49
N ALA A 224 -1.23 5.66 2.51
CA ALA A 224 -1.26 7.03 3.03
C ALA A 224 -0.81 8.05 1.96
N ALA A 225 0.25 7.74 1.20
CA ALA A 225 0.73 8.59 0.11
C ALA A 225 -0.31 8.76 -1.00
N ARG A 226 -1.03 7.68 -1.37
CA ARG A 226 -2.17 7.78 -2.31
C ARG A 226 -3.23 8.74 -1.78
N LEU A 227 -3.64 8.61 -0.53
CA LEU A 227 -4.63 9.50 0.08
C LEU A 227 -4.16 10.96 0.05
N VAL A 228 -2.93 11.21 0.48
CA VAL A 228 -2.35 12.57 0.57
C VAL A 228 -2.16 13.20 -0.80
N HIS A 229 -1.47 12.51 -1.71
CA HIS A 229 -1.07 13.10 -2.99
C HIS A 229 -2.16 13.01 -4.06
N HIS A 230 -2.85 11.87 -4.16
CA HIS A 230 -3.85 11.64 -5.19
C HIS A 230 -5.25 12.09 -4.75
N GLU A 231 -5.78 11.53 -3.66
CA GLU A 231 -7.18 11.78 -3.26
C GLU A 231 -7.38 13.22 -2.73
N VAL A 232 -6.43 13.74 -1.93
CA VAL A 232 -6.47 15.10 -1.36
C VAL A 232 -5.72 16.09 -2.25
N GLY A 233 -4.50 15.76 -2.68
CA GLY A 233 -3.65 16.67 -3.46
C GLY A 233 -4.01 16.77 -4.95
N GLY A 234 -4.85 15.87 -5.48
CA GLY A 234 -5.25 15.87 -6.89
C GLY A 234 -4.13 15.49 -7.86
N ALA A 235 -2.99 14.97 -7.38
CA ALA A 235 -1.93 14.50 -8.24
C ALA A 235 -2.40 13.30 -9.09
N PRO A 236 -1.94 13.14 -10.33
CA PRO A 236 -2.23 11.93 -11.10
C PRO A 236 -1.73 10.68 -10.39
N MET A 237 -2.51 9.59 -10.40
CA MET A 237 -2.14 8.35 -9.69
C MET A 237 -0.75 7.82 -10.09
N LYS A 238 -0.40 7.91 -11.38
CA LYS A 238 0.90 7.53 -11.94
C LYS A 238 2.12 8.28 -11.39
N ASP A 239 1.90 9.39 -10.69
CA ASP A 239 2.96 10.21 -10.11
C ASP A 239 3.17 9.90 -8.62
N VAL A 240 2.25 9.18 -7.97
CA VAL A 240 2.28 8.91 -6.52
C VAL A 240 3.55 8.17 -6.09
N ALA A 241 4.03 7.18 -6.86
CA ALA A 241 5.25 6.44 -6.52
C ALA A 241 6.50 7.32 -6.50
N ARG A 242 6.55 8.34 -7.37
CA ARG A 242 7.64 9.32 -7.42
C ARG A 242 7.55 10.33 -6.30
N LEU A 243 6.35 10.86 -6.04
CA LEU A 243 6.12 11.80 -4.95
C LEU A 243 6.48 11.18 -3.58
N VAL A 244 6.03 9.95 -3.30
CA VAL A 244 6.38 9.28 -2.04
C VAL A 244 7.87 8.98 -1.93
N TYR A 245 8.54 8.61 -3.02
CA TYR A 245 9.98 8.38 -3.02
C TYR A 245 10.75 9.67 -2.73
N GLU A 246 10.43 10.77 -3.41
CA GLU A 246 11.05 12.09 -3.21
C GLU A 246 10.85 12.58 -1.77
N ASP A 247 9.65 12.38 -1.22
CA ASP A 247 9.32 12.72 0.16
C ASP A 247 10.12 11.90 1.17
N VAL A 248 10.25 10.58 0.97
CA VAL A 248 11.02 9.69 1.84
C VAL A 248 12.52 10.03 1.79
N VAL A 249 13.07 10.29 0.60
CA VAL A 249 14.47 10.69 0.43
C VAL A 249 14.76 12.02 1.12
N THR A 250 13.85 12.98 0.99
CA THR A 250 13.96 14.30 1.65
C THR A 250 13.97 14.14 3.17
N ALA A 251 12.98 13.43 3.72
CA ALA A 251 12.89 13.20 5.16
C ALA A 251 14.13 12.44 5.72
N ALA A 252 14.67 11.48 4.97
CA ALA A 252 15.89 10.77 5.36
C ALA A 252 17.16 11.65 5.29
N GLY A 253 17.18 12.67 4.44
CA GLY A 253 18.26 13.65 4.34
C GLY A 253 18.29 14.64 5.51
N ASP A 254 17.12 14.95 6.06
CA ASP A 254 16.94 15.91 7.16
C ASP A 254 17.07 15.27 8.57
N ALA A 255 17.05 13.94 8.65
CA ALA A 255 17.22 13.22 9.91
C ALA A 255 18.66 13.40 10.46
N PRO A 256 18.84 13.84 11.73
CA PRO A 256 20.16 13.91 12.33
C PRO A 256 20.77 12.50 12.42
N ARG A 257 21.92 12.29 11.77
CA ARG A 257 22.69 11.05 11.80
C ARG A 257 23.29 10.76 13.16
#